data_AF-A0A3A8YVX8-F1
#
_entry.id   AF-A0A3A8YVX8-F1
#
_cell.length_a   1.000
_cell.length_b   1.000
_cell.length_c   1.000
_cell.angle_alpha   90.00
_cell.angle_beta   90.00
_cell.angle_gamma   90.00
#
_symmetry.space_group_name_H-M   'P 1'
#
loop_
_entity.id
_entity.type
_entity.pdbx_description
1 polymer ?
#
loop_
_entity_poly.entity_id
_entity_poly.type
_entity_poly.pdbx_seq_one_letter_code
_entity_poly.pdbx_strand_id
1 'polypeptide(L)'
;MVEPKYPGAVERYVNMGDCYDKQALWPLRQEIMDCMAGYKGCYQRAYRCLGAAAEIMEDQRATLITDALSQKLAKRAKGILSREVPRRKTEEPGRIRQRFLGAVTHRGSVCLYSTALAQCERIYALSDSCGLAHELLIHLLAGTAASGYDAVACPDPMAPDRLAHMLVPQLGLAFLSAAGELPPEIRPYRHIRLDAAADGELLRRSRPRLRFARKVSAALAEEAVASLAQAKAMHDDLEAIYNPHVDFGLVERTAQDIWEEIASF
;
A
#
# COMPACT_ATOMS: atom_id res chain seq x y z
N MET A 1 8.12 -4.65 23.55
CA MET A 1 7.29 -3.72 24.35
C MET A 1 7.44 -2.36 23.70
N VAL A 2 6.34 -1.72 23.27
CA VAL A 2 6.40 -0.38 22.68
C VAL A 2 6.39 0.59 23.85
N GLU A 3 7.49 1.31 24.06
CA GLU A 3 7.62 2.28 25.14
C GLU A 3 7.19 3.67 24.63
N PRO A 4 6.22 4.35 25.29
CA PRO A 4 5.79 5.67 24.90
C PRO A 4 6.91 6.68 25.15
N LYS A 5 7.14 7.56 24.17
CA LYS A 5 8.07 8.68 24.28
C LYS A 5 7.53 9.79 25.18
N TYR A 6 6.21 9.97 25.21
CA TYR A 6 5.55 11.04 25.96
C TYR A 6 4.26 10.54 26.63
N PRO A 7 4.36 9.57 27.57
CA PRO A 7 3.21 9.01 28.27
C PRO A 7 2.41 10.09 29.01
N GLY A 8 1.09 10.07 28.87
CA GLY A 8 0.17 11.00 29.51
C GLY A 8 0.07 12.38 28.85
N ALA A 9 0.99 12.74 27.96
CA ALA A 9 0.92 13.99 27.20
C ALA A 9 0.25 13.80 25.83
N VAL A 10 0.73 12.82 25.06
CA VAL A 10 0.17 12.48 23.72
C VAL A 10 0.05 10.96 23.49
N GLU A 11 0.49 10.14 24.45
CA GLU A 11 0.48 8.68 24.34
C GLU A 11 -0.05 8.04 25.62
N ARG A 12 -0.80 6.94 25.49
CA ARG A 12 -1.30 6.16 26.62
C ARG A 12 -1.35 4.67 26.24
N TYR A 13 -1.08 3.81 27.22
CA TYR A 13 -1.32 2.38 27.08
C TYR A 13 -2.80 2.05 27.20
N VAL A 14 -3.30 1.25 26.26
CA VAL A 14 -4.64 0.66 26.32
C VAL A 14 -4.48 -0.82 26.64
N ASN A 15 -4.94 -1.24 27.83
CA ASN A 15 -4.84 -2.62 28.27
C ASN A 15 -6.10 -3.41 27.89
N MET A 16 -6.09 -4.06 26.73
CA MET A 16 -7.17 -4.99 26.33
C MET A 16 -7.09 -6.33 27.09
N GLY A 17 -6.03 -6.56 27.88
CA GLY A 17 -5.85 -7.78 28.66
C GLY A 17 -6.90 -7.99 29.75
N ASP A 18 -7.60 -6.94 30.15
CA ASP A 18 -8.67 -7.00 31.16
C ASP A 18 -10.00 -7.49 30.60
N CYS A 19 -10.13 -7.57 29.27
CA CYS A 19 -11.29 -8.17 28.60
C CYS A 19 -11.24 -9.70 28.56
N TYR A 20 -10.13 -10.32 28.96
CA TYR A 20 -9.99 -11.78 28.96
C TYR A 20 -10.47 -12.41 30.26
N ASP A 21 -11.20 -13.52 30.16
CA ASP A 21 -11.41 -14.44 31.28
C ASP A 21 -10.12 -15.24 31.55
N LYS A 22 -9.28 -14.67 32.41
CA LYS A 22 -7.98 -15.23 32.78
C LYS A 22 -8.13 -16.60 33.49
N GLN A 23 -9.23 -16.85 34.18
CA GLN A 23 -9.46 -18.13 34.86
C GLN A 23 -9.80 -19.24 33.86
N ALA A 24 -10.64 -18.93 32.87
CA ALA A 24 -11.00 -19.87 31.81
C ALA A 24 -9.84 -20.16 30.83
N LEU A 25 -8.97 -19.18 30.59
CA LEU A 25 -7.79 -19.35 29.72
C LEU A 25 -6.62 -20.09 30.39
N TRP A 26 -6.51 -20.03 31.72
CA TRP A 26 -5.42 -20.68 32.46
C TRP A 26 -5.22 -22.19 32.18
N PRO A 27 -6.28 -23.02 32.11
CA PRO A 27 -6.12 -24.43 31.74
C PRO A 27 -5.67 -24.63 30.29
N LEU A 28 -5.98 -23.69 29.39
CA LEU A 28 -5.67 -23.73 27.95
C LEU A 28 -4.26 -23.20 27.63
N ARG A 29 -3.49 -22.75 28.62
CA ARG A 29 -2.21 -22.07 28.42
C ARG A 29 -1.20 -22.84 27.56
N GLN A 30 -1.14 -24.17 27.69
CA GLN A 30 -0.18 -24.97 26.94
C GLN A 30 -0.56 -25.02 25.45
N GLU A 31 -1.84 -25.24 25.16
CA GLU A 31 -2.38 -25.22 23.80
C GLU A 31 -2.15 -23.85 23.13
N ILE A 32 -2.39 -22.77 23.88
CA ILE A 32 -2.10 -21.39 23.44
C ILE A 32 -0.61 -21.19 23.13
N MET A 33 0.28 -21.66 24.02
CA MET A 33 1.73 -21.54 23.83
C MET A 33 2.22 -22.34 22.62
N ASP A 34 1.66 -23.54 22.41
CA ASP A 34 2.02 -24.41 21.29
C ASP A 34 1.55 -23.82 19.94
N CYS A 35 0.32 -23.27 19.89
CA CYS A 35 -0.17 -22.53 18.72
C CYS A 35 0.72 -21.32 18.37
N MET A 36 1.26 -20.63 19.38
CA MET A 36 2.14 -19.48 19.18
C MET A 36 3.58 -19.85 18.73
N ALA A 37 4.00 -21.11 18.78
CA ALA A 37 5.40 -21.46 18.50
C ALA A 37 5.81 -21.28 17.02
N GLY A 38 4.88 -21.47 16.06
CA GLY A 38 5.19 -21.45 14.62
C GLY A 38 4.88 -20.14 13.87
N TYR A 39 4.09 -19.22 14.43
CA TYR A 39 3.57 -18.09 13.65
C TYR A 39 4.67 -17.10 13.21
N LYS A 40 5.68 -16.86 14.05
CA LYS A 40 6.77 -15.91 13.75
C LYS A 40 7.58 -16.34 12.53
N GLY A 41 7.80 -17.64 12.36
CA GLY A 41 8.52 -18.19 11.22
C GLY A 41 7.80 -17.94 9.90
N CYS A 42 6.46 -17.97 9.91
CA CYS A 42 5.63 -17.69 8.73
C CYS A 42 5.77 -16.23 8.28
N TYR A 43 5.63 -15.26 9.19
CA TYR A 43 5.82 -13.84 8.85
C TYR A 43 7.25 -13.53 8.41
N GLN A 44 8.27 -14.08 9.09
CA GLN A 44 9.67 -13.88 8.69
C GLN A 44 9.94 -14.37 7.27
N ARG A 45 9.40 -15.55 6.91
CA ARG A 45 9.52 -16.09 5.56
C ARG A 45 8.82 -15.19 4.55
N ALA A 46 7.58 -14.79 4.83
CA ALA A 46 6.83 -13.88 3.99
C ALA A 46 7.61 -12.57 3.72
N TYR A 47 8.11 -11.91 4.76
CA TYR A 47 8.85 -10.65 4.59
C TYR A 47 10.17 -10.83 3.84
N ARG A 48 10.90 -11.93 4.05
CA ARG A 48 12.11 -12.24 3.27
C ARG A 48 11.80 -12.44 1.79
N CYS A 49 10.75 -13.19 1.48
CA CYS A 49 10.31 -13.42 0.12
C CYS A 49 9.83 -12.12 -0.56
N LEU A 50 9.04 -11.29 0.12
CA LEU A 50 8.60 -9.99 -0.39
C LEU A 50 9.77 -9.03 -0.60
N GLY A 51 10.70 -8.96 0.34
CA GLY A 51 11.92 -8.16 0.21
C GLY A 51 12.75 -8.58 -1.00
N ALA A 52 13.01 -9.89 -1.14
CA ALA A 52 13.74 -10.41 -2.31
C ALA A 52 13.00 -10.14 -3.63
N ALA A 53 11.67 -10.27 -3.65
CA ALA A 53 10.85 -9.98 -4.82
C ALA A 53 10.92 -8.50 -5.22
N ALA A 54 10.94 -7.59 -4.23
CA ALA A 54 11.06 -6.15 -4.42
C ALA A 54 12.44 -5.77 -4.98
N GLU A 55 13.52 -6.27 -4.37
CA GLU A 55 14.90 -6.01 -4.81
C GLU A 55 15.16 -6.44 -6.26
N ILE A 56 14.67 -7.63 -6.65
CA ILE A 56 14.78 -8.13 -8.03
C ILE A 56 14.06 -7.18 -9.01
N MET A 57 12.93 -6.62 -8.62
CA MET A 57 12.20 -5.67 -9.47
C MET A 57 12.86 -4.30 -9.50
N GLU A 58 13.44 -3.84 -8.41
CA GLU A 58 14.12 -2.56 -8.34
C GLU A 58 15.38 -2.55 -9.22
N ASP A 59 16.20 -3.60 -9.21
CA ASP A 59 17.38 -3.71 -10.09
C ASP A 59 17.00 -3.58 -11.58
N GLN A 60 15.91 -4.23 -11.98
CA GLN A 60 15.41 -4.16 -13.35
C GLN A 60 14.82 -2.78 -13.69
N ARG A 61 14.10 -2.17 -12.75
CA ARG A 61 13.57 -0.81 -12.89
C ARG A 61 14.71 0.19 -13.06
N ALA A 62 15.73 0.14 -12.20
CA ALA A 62 16.88 1.03 -12.24
C ALA A 62 17.59 1.01 -13.60
N THR A 63 17.68 -0.16 -14.24
CA THR A 63 18.24 -0.31 -15.59
C THR A 63 17.45 0.47 -16.66
N LEU A 64 16.16 0.69 -16.47
CA LEU A 64 15.29 1.39 -17.42
C LEU A 64 15.22 2.90 -17.17
N ILE A 65 15.62 3.36 -15.98
CA ILE A 65 15.59 4.77 -15.61
C ILE A 65 16.81 5.46 -16.19
N THR A 66 16.54 6.37 -17.12
CA THR A 66 17.53 7.20 -17.81
C THR A 66 17.06 8.65 -17.79
N ASP A 67 17.99 9.60 -17.92
CA ASP A 67 17.64 11.02 -17.98
C ASP A 67 16.62 11.32 -19.08
N ALA A 68 16.77 10.67 -20.23
CA ALA A 68 15.84 10.81 -21.36
C ALA A 68 14.43 10.32 -20.99
N LEU A 69 14.31 9.20 -20.27
CA LEU A 69 13.02 8.71 -19.78
C LEU A 69 12.41 9.68 -18.77
N SER A 70 13.16 10.10 -17.76
CA SER A 70 12.67 11.00 -16.72
C SER A 70 12.23 12.34 -17.32
N GLN A 71 12.98 12.92 -18.27
CA GLN A 71 12.56 14.13 -19.01
C GLN A 71 11.27 13.92 -19.81
N LYS A 72 11.12 12.77 -20.48
CA LYS A 72 9.91 12.43 -21.26
C LYS A 72 8.68 12.31 -20.38
N LEU A 73 8.81 11.68 -19.20
CA LEU A 73 7.73 11.55 -18.23
C LEU A 73 7.42 12.88 -17.54
N ALA A 74 8.43 13.69 -17.20
CA ALA A 74 8.24 15.05 -16.70
C ALA A 74 7.46 15.94 -17.70
N LYS A 75 7.83 15.90 -18.99
CA LYS A 75 7.12 16.62 -20.06
C LYS A 75 5.67 16.15 -20.19
N ARG A 76 5.44 14.83 -20.08
CA ARG A 76 4.09 14.25 -20.08
C ARG A 76 3.28 14.71 -18.87
N ALA A 77 3.85 14.68 -17.67
CA ALA A 77 3.22 15.18 -16.45
C ALA A 77 2.81 16.66 -16.60
N LYS A 78 3.70 17.51 -17.12
CA LYS A 78 3.39 18.93 -17.38
C LYS A 78 2.19 19.11 -18.31
N GLY A 79 2.08 18.30 -19.37
CA GLY A 79 0.94 18.34 -20.30
C GLY A 79 -0.37 17.80 -19.72
N ILE A 80 -0.30 16.93 -18.71
CA ILE A 80 -1.49 16.49 -17.94
C ILE A 80 -1.90 17.59 -16.96
N LEU A 81 -0.94 18.15 -16.20
CA LEU A 81 -1.18 19.24 -15.26
C LEU A 81 -1.86 20.43 -15.93
N SER A 82 -1.35 20.86 -17.09
CA SER A 82 -1.93 22.01 -17.82
C SER A 82 -3.37 21.79 -18.28
N ARG A 83 -3.82 20.53 -18.37
CA ARG A 83 -5.14 20.14 -18.86
C ARG A 83 -6.12 19.86 -17.73
N GLU A 84 -5.65 19.13 -16.72
CA GLU A 84 -6.51 18.56 -15.68
C GLU A 84 -6.46 19.36 -14.36
N VAL A 85 -5.43 20.19 -14.15
CA VAL A 85 -5.20 20.92 -12.90
C VAL A 85 -5.19 22.43 -13.14
N PRO A 86 -6.36 23.11 -13.03
CA PRO A 86 -6.47 24.55 -13.20
C PRO A 86 -5.71 25.29 -12.08
N ARG A 87 -4.88 26.28 -12.42
CA ARG A 87 -4.19 27.09 -11.41
C ARG A 87 -5.19 27.83 -10.51
N ARG A 88 -5.08 27.64 -9.20
CA ARG A 88 -5.74 28.50 -8.20
C ARG A 88 -4.83 29.68 -7.86
N LYS A 89 -5.44 30.83 -7.57
CA LYS A 89 -4.77 31.98 -6.95
C LYS A 89 -4.77 31.77 -5.44
N THR A 90 -4.04 30.77 -4.96
CA THR A 90 -3.84 30.53 -3.52
C THR A 90 -2.37 30.77 -3.19
N GLU A 91 -2.09 31.41 -2.07
CA GLU A 91 -0.72 31.64 -1.60
C GLU A 91 -0.11 30.36 -1.00
N GLU A 92 -0.96 29.44 -0.52
CA GLU A 92 -0.51 28.19 0.08
C GLU A 92 -0.59 26.99 -0.89
N PRO A 93 0.42 26.08 -0.84
CA PRO A 93 0.35 24.81 -1.55
C PRO A 93 -0.69 23.88 -0.93
N GLY A 94 -1.27 23.02 -1.76
CA GLY A 94 -2.18 21.97 -1.30
C GLY A 94 -1.48 20.94 -0.42
N ARG A 95 -2.25 20.30 0.47
CA ARG A 95 -1.75 19.32 1.43
C ARG A 95 -1.58 17.96 0.77
N ILE A 96 -0.45 17.31 1.06
CA ILE A 96 -0.19 15.94 0.62
C ILE A 96 -0.40 15.00 1.80
N ARG A 97 -1.28 14.00 1.61
CA ARG A 97 -1.49 12.92 2.59
C ARG A 97 -1.01 11.61 1.99
N GLN A 98 -0.34 10.78 2.79
CA GLN A 98 0.07 9.44 2.36
C GLN A 98 -0.94 8.39 2.81
N ARG A 99 -1.40 7.54 1.89
CA ARG A 99 -2.29 6.39 2.19
C ARG A 99 -1.95 5.23 1.27
N PHE A 100 -1.75 4.03 1.81
CA PHE A 100 -1.66 2.84 0.96
C PHE A 100 -3.02 2.51 0.38
N LEU A 101 -3.08 2.36 -0.94
CA LEU A 101 -4.25 1.83 -1.64
C LEU A 101 -4.14 0.33 -1.86
N GLY A 102 -2.92 -0.19 -1.93
CA GLY A 102 -2.62 -1.60 -2.12
C GLY A 102 -1.84 -2.20 -0.97
N ALA A 103 -1.92 -3.52 -0.84
CA ALA A 103 -1.18 -4.33 0.12
C ALA A 103 -0.98 -5.75 -0.41
N VAL A 104 0.11 -6.41 0.00
CA VAL A 104 0.24 -7.87 -0.17
C VAL A 104 -0.28 -8.54 1.10
N THR A 105 -1.28 -9.40 0.94
CA THR A 105 -1.98 -10.05 2.06
C THR A 105 -1.95 -11.57 1.91
N HIS A 106 -2.44 -12.29 2.93
CA HIS A 106 -2.73 -13.73 2.84
C HIS A 106 -3.65 -14.14 1.67
N ARG A 107 -4.42 -13.21 1.08
CA ARG A 107 -5.29 -13.45 -0.09
C ARG A 107 -4.62 -13.07 -1.42
N GLY A 108 -3.33 -12.74 -1.39
CA GLY A 108 -2.61 -12.17 -2.52
C GLY A 108 -2.52 -10.64 -2.46
N SER A 109 -2.08 -10.05 -3.58
CA SER A 109 -2.05 -8.61 -3.76
C SER A 109 -3.48 -8.08 -3.87
N VAL A 110 -3.82 -7.11 -3.02
CA VAL A 110 -5.12 -6.44 -2.98
C VAL A 110 -4.89 -4.96 -3.20
N CYS A 111 -5.73 -4.34 -4.02
CA CYS A 111 -5.79 -2.89 -4.15
C CYS A 111 -7.24 -2.43 -4.02
N LEU A 112 -7.46 -1.43 -3.15
CA LEU A 112 -8.77 -0.88 -2.81
C LEU A 112 -9.23 0.12 -3.88
N TYR A 113 -9.35 -0.34 -5.13
CA TYR A 113 -9.75 0.51 -6.25
C TYR A 113 -11.13 1.15 -6.07
N SER A 114 -12.04 0.49 -5.34
CA SER A 114 -13.34 1.07 -4.96
C SER A 114 -13.20 2.39 -4.21
N THR A 115 -12.18 2.54 -3.35
CA THR A 115 -11.88 3.80 -2.65
C THR A 115 -11.52 4.91 -3.63
N ALA A 116 -10.79 4.59 -4.69
CA ALA A 116 -10.46 5.56 -5.74
C ALA A 116 -11.70 5.93 -6.57
N LEU A 117 -12.50 4.93 -6.98
CA LEU A 117 -13.73 5.13 -7.76
C LEU A 117 -14.79 5.92 -6.99
N ALA A 118 -14.88 5.75 -5.68
CA ALA A 118 -15.82 6.51 -4.83
C ALA A 118 -15.45 8.01 -4.71
N GLN A 119 -14.19 8.37 -4.99
CA GLN A 119 -13.68 9.73 -4.83
C GLN A 119 -13.37 10.42 -6.15
N CYS A 120 -13.18 9.66 -7.23
CA CYS A 120 -12.65 10.15 -8.50
C CYS A 120 -13.39 9.54 -9.69
N GLU A 121 -14.05 10.37 -10.48
CA GLU A 121 -14.75 9.97 -11.70
C GLU A 121 -13.79 9.79 -12.89
N ARG A 122 -12.72 10.59 -12.95
CA ARG A 122 -11.75 10.58 -14.06
C ARG A 122 -10.52 9.77 -13.68
N ILE A 123 -10.47 8.54 -14.18
CA ILE A 123 -9.36 7.61 -13.93
C ILE A 123 -8.35 7.64 -15.08
N TYR A 124 -7.10 7.96 -14.76
CA TYR A 124 -5.93 7.70 -15.59
C TYR A 124 -5.35 6.34 -15.24
N ALA A 125 -5.57 5.36 -16.13
CA ALA A 125 -4.95 4.06 -16.03
C ALA A 125 -3.51 4.10 -16.55
N LEU A 126 -2.55 3.67 -15.74
CA LEU A 126 -1.14 3.61 -16.07
C LEU A 126 -0.72 2.14 -16.25
N SER A 127 -0.43 1.71 -17.49
CA SER A 127 0.22 0.41 -17.70
C SER A 127 1.67 0.53 -17.29
N ASP A 128 2.02 -0.17 -16.22
CA ASP A 128 3.29 0.00 -15.52
C ASP A 128 3.96 -1.34 -15.19
N SER A 129 4.23 -2.15 -16.22
CA SER A 129 4.85 -3.46 -16.01
C SER A 129 6.31 -3.38 -15.55
N CYS A 130 6.91 -2.19 -15.62
CA CYS A 130 8.30 -1.92 -15.25
C CYS A 130 8.46 -1.03 -14.01
N GLY A 131 7.39 -0.67 -13.30
CA GLY A 131 7.48 0.13 -12.06
C GLY A 131 7.93 1.59 -12.26
N LEU A 132 7.60 2.18 -13.41
CA LEU A 132 7.94 3.53 -13.84
C LEU A 132 6.88 4.58 -13.40
N ALA A 133 5.78 4.19 -12.77
CA ALA A 133 4.71 5.13 -12.37
C ALA A 133 5.23 6.27 -11.49
N HIS A 134 6.14 5.97 -10.56
CA HIS A 134 6.71 6.98 -9.67
C HIS A 134 7.31 8.18 -10.43
N GLU A 135 8.03 7.93 -11.54
CA GLU A 135 8.66 8.97 -12.36
C GLU A 135 7.66 9.97 -12.95
N LEU A 136 6.43 9.52 -13.25
CA LEU A 136 5.36 10.39 -13.69
C LEU A 136 4.64 11.05 -12.50
N LEU A 137 4.30 10.23 -11.49
CA LEU A 137 3.45 10.61 -10.37
C LEU A 137 4.11 11.67 -9.48
N ILE A 138 5.42 11.64 -9.29
CA ILE A 138 6.12 12.64 -8.46
C ILE A 138 5.96 14.06 -9.01
N HIS A 139 6.01 14.22 -10.34
CA HIS A 139 5.79 15.50 -10.99
C HIS A 139 4.32 15.93 -10.95
N LEU A 140 3.38 14.98 -11.10
CA LEU A 140 1.95 15.26 -10.97
C LEU A 140 1.61 15.70 -9.54
N LEU A 141 2.16 15.02 -8.53
CA LEU A 141 1.97 15.34 -7.12
C LEU A 141 2.48 16.74 -6.80
N ALA A 142 3.72 17.04 -7.18
CA ALA A 142 4.33 18.36 -6.99
C ALA A 142 3.54 19.47 -7.70
N GLY A 143 3.16 19.27 -8.97
CA GLY A 143 2.40 20.26 -9.72
C GLY A 143 0.97 20.48 -9.21
N THR A 144 0.34 19.43 -8.67
CA THR A 144 -0.99 19.49 -8.07
C THR A 144 -0.96 20.28 -6.77
N ALA A 145 -0.03 19.94 -5.87
CA ALA A 145 0.16 20.68 -4.62
C ALA A 145 0.53 22.14 -4.88
N ALA A 146 1.44 22.41 -5.82
CA ALA A 146 1.81 23.77 -6.22
C ALA A 146 0.66 24.58 -6.84
N SER A 147 -0.39 23.90 -7.32
CA SER A 147 -1.61 24.54 -7.84
C SER A 147 -2.70 24.74 -6.78
N GLY A 148 -2.41 24.43 -5.51
CA GLY A 148 -3.32 24.63 -4.38
C GLY A 148 -4.37 23.53 -4.20
N TYR A 149 -4.12 22.31 -4.70
CA TYR A 149 -5.02 21.17 -4.51
C TYR A 149 -4.41 20.13 -3.58
N ASP A 150 -5.25 19.63 -2.67
CA ASP A 150 -4.89 18.51 -1.82
C ASP A 150 -4.79 17.23 -2.65
N ALA A 151 -3.80 16.41 -2.33
CA ALA A 151 -3.55 15.15 -3.01
C ALA A 151 -3.29 14.02 -2.01
N VAL A 152 -3.71 12.82 -2.40
CA VAL A 152 -3.39 11.58 -1.70
C VAL A 152 -2.30 10.86 -2.48
N ALA A 153 -1.09 10.91 -1.95
CA ALA A 153 0.05 10.12 -2.40
C ALA A 153 -0.16 8.66 -1.94
N CYS A 154 -0.14 7.71 -2.88
CA CYS A 154 -0.34 6.31 -2.56
C CYS A 154 0.93 5.51 -2.84
N PRO A 155 1.72 5.20 -1.80
CA PRO A 155 2.96 4.47 -1.98
C PRO A 155 2.75 3.02 -2.43
N ASP A 156 3.77 2.44 -3.03
CA ASP A 156 3.82 1.01 -3.34
C ASP A 156 4.05 0.22 -2.04
N PRO A 157 3.21 -0.78 -1.70
CA PRO A 157 3.43 -1.60 -0.50
C PRO A 157 4.76 -2.37 -0.51
N MET A 158 5.34 -2.64 -1.70
CA MET A 158 6.63 -3.31 -1.85
C MET A 158 7.81 -2.32 -1.95
N ALA A 159 7.55 -1.03 -2.12
CA ALA A 159 8.56 0.05 -2.14
C ALA A 159 7.96 1.36 -1.60
N PRO A 160 7.88 1.53 -0.26
CA PRO A 160 7.15 2.64 0.38
C PRO A 160 7.66 4.05 0.07
N ASP A 161 8.88 4.17 -0.45
CA ASP A 161 9.50 5.41 -0.92
C ASP A 161 8.97 5.82 -2.31
N ARG A 162 8.38 4.89 -3.07
CA ARG A 162 7.86 5.10 -4.41
C ARG A 162 6.35 5.21 -4.43
N LEU A 163 5.85 5.99 -5.38
CA LEU A 163 4.41 6.16 -5.62
C LEU A 163 3.93 5.08 -6.58
N ALA A 164 2.93 4.32 -6.16
CA ALA A 164 2.16 3.46 -7.05
C ALA A 164 0.97 4.22 -7.64
N HIS A 165 0.24 4.97 -6.81
CA HIS A 165 -0.97 5.68 -7.24
C HIS A 165 -1.02 7.11 -6.69
N MET A 166 -1.95 7.89 -7.21
CA MET A 166 -2.23 9.25 -6.73
C MET A 166 -3.71 9.57 -6.92
N LEU A 167 -4.33 10.15 -5.89
CA LEU A 167 -5.70 10.69 -5.97
C LEU A 167 -5.68 12.20 -5.78
N VAL A 168 -6.58 12.89 -6.47
CA VAL A 168 -6.87 14.32 -6.30
C VAL A 168 -8.40 14.47 -6.18
N PRO A 169 -8.99 14.16 -5.01
CA PRO A 169 -10.44 14.11 -4.84
C PRO A 169 -11.14 15.42 -5.21
N GLN A 170 -10.51 16.57 -4.91
CA GLN A 170 -11.04 17.90 -5.25
C GLN A 170 -11.25 18.13 -6.76
N LEU A 171 -10.56 17.35 -7.61
CA LEU A 171 -10.67 17.39 -9.07
C LEU A 171 -11.38 16.15 -9.64
N GLY A 172 -11.81 15.22 -8.78
CA GLY A 172 -12.35 13.93 -9.19
C GLY A 172 -11.36 13.13 -10.07
N LEU A 173 -10.05 13.27 -9.83
CA LEU A 173 -9.00 12.74 -10.69
C LEU A 173 -8.15 11.71 -9.94
N ALA A 174 -7.92 10.54 -10.54
CA ALA A 174 -7.03 9.52 -9.99
C ALA A 174 -6.09 8.96 -11.05
N PHE A 175 -4.88 8.61 -10.62
CA PHE A 175 -3.86 7.93 -11.41
C PHE A 175 -3.59 6.57 -10.77
N LEU A 176 -4.02 5.51 -11.45
CA LEU A 176 -3.96 4.14 -10.95
C LEU A 176 -3.00 3.35 -11.84
N SER A 177 -1.92 2.85 -11.26
CA SER A 177 -0.96 1.99 -11.94
C SER A 177 -1.29 0.52 -11.74
N ALA A 178 -0.92 -0.30 -12.72
CA ALA A 178 -0.91 -1.73 -12.59
C ALA A 178 0.16 -2.32 -13.51
N ALA A 179 0.82 -3.37 -13.03
CA ALA A 179 1.74 -4.15 -13.87
C ALA A 179 1.01 -4.96 -14.94
N GLY A 180 -0.27 -5.25 -14.71
CA GLY A 180 -1.18 -5.95 -15.63
C GLY A 180 -2.41 -5.12 -15.97
N GLU A 181 -3.48 -5.79 -16.37
CA GLU A 181 -4.76 -5.14 -16.61
C GLU A 181 -5.39 -4.73 -15.27
N LEU A 182 -5.99 -3.54 -15.27
CA LEU A 182 -6.82 -3.10 -14.15
C LEU A 182 -8.12 -3.92 -14.11
N PRO A 183 -8.76 -4.04 -12.93
CA PRO A 183 -10.05 -4.74 -12.81
C PRO A 183 -11.11 -4.20 -13.79
N PRO A 184 -12.00 -5.05 -14.31
CA PRO A 184 -13.01 -4.67 -15.31
C PRO A 184 -13.95 -3.55 -14.85
N GLU A 185 -14.10 -3.33 -13.55
CA GLU A 185 -14.93 -2.25 -12.98
C GLU A 185 -14.32 -0.88 -13.23
N ILE A 186 -13.00 -0.81 -13.44
CA ILE A 186 -12.29 0.43 -13.72
C ILE A 186 -12.48 0.78 -15.20
N ARG A 187 -13.27 1.83 -15.43
CA ARG A 187 -13.42 2.45 -16.75
C ARG A 187 -12.44 3.61 -16.89
N PRO A 188 -11.31 3.43 -17.60
CA PRO A 188 -10.31 4.49 -17.70
C PRO A 188 -10.85 5.65 -18.53
N TYR A 189 -10.83 6.85 -17.97
CA TYR A 189 -11.02 8.10 -18.72
C TYR A 189 -9.88 8.28 -19.73
N ARG A 190 -8.65 7.93 -19.33
CA ARG A 190 -7.48 7.88 -20.22
C ARG A 190 -6.57 6.72 -19.84
N HIS A 191 -5.86 6.22 -20.84
CA HIS A 191 -4.88 5.16 -20.68
C HIS A 191 -3.48 5.64 -21.09
N ILE A 192 -2.50 5.47 -20.21
CA ILE A 192 -1.10 5.84 -20.43
C ILE A 192 -0.25 4.59 -20.31
N ARG A 193 0.44 4.24 -21.39
CA ARG A 193 1.42 3.16 -21.39
C ARG A 193 2.78 3.70 -20.97
N LEU A 194 3.17 3.49 -19.72
CA LEU A 194 4.47 3.94 -19.21
C LEU A 194 5.62 3.11 -19.79
N ASP A 195 5.37 1.83 -20.03
CA ASP A 195 6.35 0.94 -20.67
C ASP A 195 6.80 1.43 -22.06
N ALA A 196 5.93 2.16 -22.77
CA ALA A 196 6.27 2.77 -24.07
C ALA A 196 7.07 4.08 -23.95
N ALA A 197 7.22 4.59 -22.73
CA ALA A 197 8.07 5.74 -22.48
C ALA A 197 9.55 5.33 -22.45
N ALA A 198 9.86 4.11 -21.99
CA ALA A 198 11.21 3.56 -21.96
C ALA A 198 11.87 3.52 -23.34
N ASP A 199 13.20 3.60 -23.37
CA ASP A 199 13.97 3.45 -24.60
C ASP A 199 13.74 2.06 -25.20
N GLY A 200 13.37 2.01 -26.48
CA GLY A 200 12.95 0.78 -27.14
C GLY A 200 14.08 -0.24 -27.30
N GLU A 201 15.32 0.23 -27.51
CA GLU A 201 16.49 -0.64 -27.67
C GLU A 201 16.96 -1.17 -26.31
N LEU A 202 17.00 -0.31 -25.29
CA LEU A 202 17.26 -0.74 -23.90
C LEU A 202 16.20 -1.75 -23.44
N LEU A 203 14.92 -1.47 -23.69
CA LEU A 203 13.84 -2.38 -23.33
C LEU A 203 13.98 -3.72 -24.06
N ARG A 204 14.32 -3.71 -25.35
CA ARG A 204 14.54 -4.92 -26.15
C ARG A 204 15.72 -5.74 -25.61
N ARG A 205 16.84 -5.10 -25.29
CA ARG A 205 18.04 -5.73 -24.73
C ARG A 205 17.79 -6.32 -23.35
N SER A 206 17.03 -5.63 -22.51
CA SER A 206 16.71 -6.04 -21.14
C SER A 206 15.54 -7.03 -21.06
N ARG A 207 14.77 -7.23 -22.14
CA ARG A 207 13.55 -8.06 -22.16
C ARG A 207 13.72 -9.49 -21.61
N PRO A 208 14.80 -10.24 -21.92
CA PRO A 208 15.00 -11.56 -21.32
C PRO A 208 15.18 -11.49 -19.79
N ARG A 209 15.96 -10.53 -19.31
CA ARG A 209 16.19 -10.31 -17.86
C ARG A 209 14.92 -9.85 -17.15
N LEU A 210 14.18 -8.92 -17.74
CA LEU A 210 12.87 -8.48 -17.24
C LEU A 210 11.88 -9.64 -17.10
N ARG A 211 11.81 -10.53 -18.10
CA ARG A 211 10.94 -11.71 -18.02
C ARG A 211 11.37 -12.68 -16.94
N PHE A 212 12.67 -12.91 -16.80
CA PHE A 212 13.22 -13.77 -15.76
C PHE A 212 12.91 -13.19 -14.37
N ALA A 213 13.26 -11.93 -14.15
CA ALA A 213 13.03 -11.21 -12.91
C ALA A 213 11.55 -11.22 -12.51
N ARG A 214 10.63 -10.98 -13.46
CA ARG A 214 9.18 -11.04 -13.20
C ARG A 214 8.72 -12.41 -12.75
N LYS A 215 9.22 -13.49 -13.39
CA LYS A 215 8.88 -14.86 -12.99
C LYS A 215 9.39 -15.19 -11.59
N VAL A 216 10.64 -14.82 -11.28
CA VAL A 216 11.22 -15.07 -9.96
C VAL A 216 10.51 -14.24 -8.88
N SER A 217 10.27 -12.96 -9.15
CA SER A 217 9.52 -12.07 -8.24
C SER A 217 8.10 -12.57 -8.00
N ALA A 218 7.39 -13.03 -9.04
CA ALA A 218 6.07 -13.64 -8.89
C ALA A 218 6.09 -14.91 -8.02
N ALA A 219 7.04 -15.83 -8.25
CA ALA A 219 7.18 -17.04 -7.44
C ALA A 219 7.48 -16.73 -5.97
N LEU A 220 8.34 -15.73 -5.71
CA LEU A 220 8.62 -15.26 -4.35
C LEU A 220 7.40 -14.62 -3.70
N ALA A 221 6.63 -13.82 -4.44
CA ALA A 221 5.39 -13.24 -3.95
C ALA A 221 4.34 -14.31 -3.63
N GLU A 222 4.23 -15.35 -4.46
CA GLU A 222 3.35 -16.50 -4.20
C GLU A 222 3.74 -17.25 -2.92
N GLU A 223 5.03 -17.54 -2.71
CA GLU A 223 5.54 -18.15 -1.47
C GLU A 223 5.28 -17.25 -0.24
N ALA A 224 5.41 -15.94 -0.40
CA ALA A 224 5.10 -15.00 0.66
C ALA A 224 3.61 -15.02 1.03
N VAL A 225 2.73 -15.01 0.03
CA VAL A 225 1.27 -15.09 0.23
C VAL A 225 0.88 -16.41 0.89
N ALA A 226 1.47 -17.53 0.46
CA ALA A 226 1.26 -18.82 1.09
C ALA A 226 1.72 -18.83 2.56
N SER A 227 2.88 -18.22 2.85
CA SER A 227 3.38 -18.06 4.21
C SER A 227 2.46 -17.18 5.07
N LEU A 228 1.90 -16.10 4.50
CA LEU A 228 0.91 -15.27 5.18
C LEU A 228 -0.42 -16.00 5.41
N ALA A 229 -0.84 -16.87 4.48
CA ALA A 229 -2.02 -17.70 4.64
C ALA A 229 -1.85 -18.74 5.75
N GLN A 230 -0.67 -19.36 5.86
CA GLN A 230 -0.32 -20.21 6.99
C GLN A 230 -0.34 -19.43 8.31
N ALA A 231 0.25 -18.22 8.33
CA ALA A 231 0.23 -17.37 9.51
C ALA A 231 -1.21 -17.01 9.93
N LYS A 232 -2.08 -16.71 8.97
CA LYS A 232 -3.51 -16.44 9.22
C LYS A 232 -4.22 -17.67 9.78
N ALA A 233 -4.03 -18.85 9.20
CA ALA A 233 -4.66 -20.08 9.70
C ALA A 233 -4.27 -20.35 11.17
N MET A 234 -2.97 -20.24 11.49
CA MET A 234 -2.51 -20.37 12.87
C MET A 234 -3.08 -19.29 13.80
N HIS A 235 -3.27 -18.08 13.29
CA HIS A 235 -3.92 -17.00 14.03
C HIS A 235 -5.41 -17.26 14.24
N ASP A 236 -6.09 -17.91 13.29
CA ASP A 236 -7.50 -18.27 13.39
C ASP A 236 -7.73 -19.38 14.41
N ASP A 237 -6.82 -20.35 14.48
CA ASP A 237 -6.82 -21.37 15.53
C ASP A 237 -6.63 -20.72 16.91
N LEU A 238 -5.72 -19.75 17.01
CA LEU A 238 -5.50 -18.99 18.24
C LEU A 238 -6.74 -18.15 18.62
N GLU A 239 -7.33 -17.43 17.65
CA GLU A 239 -8.56 -16.67 17.85
C GLU A 239 -9.72 -17.57 18.28
N ALA A 240 -9.85 -18.78 17.74
CA ALA A 240 -10.88 -19.73 18.15
C ALA A 240 -10.75 -20.15 19.62
N ILE A 241 -9.52 -20.25 20.14
CA ILE A 241 -9.27 -20.52 21.57
C ILE A 241 -9.59 -19.29 22.43
N TYR A 242 -9.23 -18.08 21.99
CA TYR A 242 -9.42 -16.86 22.79
C TYR A 242 -10.84 -16.31 22.75
N ASN A 243 -11.50 -16.28 21.59
CA ASN A 243 -12.78 -15.60 21.37
C ASN A 243 -13.88 -15.99 22.37
N PRO A 244 -14.05 -17.27 22.77
CA PRO A 244 -15.03 -17.66 23.78
C PRO A 244 -14.77 -17.06 25.18
N HIS A 245 -13.55 -16.59 25.42
CA HIS A 245 -13.07 -16.06 26.69
C HIS A 245 -12.78 -14.56 26.65
N VAL A 246 -13.31 -13.85 25.65
CA VAL A 246 -13.25 -12.39 25.53
C VAL A 246 -14.62 -11.80 25.86
N ASP A 247 -14.67 -10.87 26.80
CA ASP A 247 -15.83 -10.00 27.00
C ASP A 247 -15.84 -8.91 25.92
N PHE A 248 -16.44 -9.23 24.77
CA PHE A 248 -16.60 -8.28 23.66
C PHE A 248 -17.44 -7.06 24.03
N GLY A 249 -18.35 -7.19 25.00
CA GLY A 249 -19.12 -6.04 25.50
C GLY A 249 -18.20 -5.05 26.23
N LEU A 250 -17.24 -5.55 27.01
CA LEU A 250 -16.21 -4.70 27.63
C LEU A 250 -15.25 -4.11 26.60
N VAL A 251 -14.88 -4.87 25.56
CA VAL A 251 -14.05 -4.36 24.45
C VAL A 251 -14.74 -3.18 23.77
N GLU A 252 -16.02 -3.32 23.41
CA GLU A 252 -16.80 -2.26 22.76
C GLU A 252 -16.94 -1.02 23.65
N ARG A 253 -17.28 -1.20 24.94
CA ARG A 253 -17.33 -0.08 25.91
C ARG A 253 -15.99 0.64 26.01
N THR A 254 -14.90 -0.11 26.18
CA THR A 254 -13.55 0.45 26.28
C THR A 254 -13.18 1.22 25.01
N ALA A 255 -13.51 0.69 23.83
CA ALA A 255 -13.27 1.36 22.56
C ALA A 255 -14.07 2.66 22.44
N GLN A 256 -15.33 2.66 22.84
CA GLN A 256 -16.21 3.83 22.83
C GLN A 256 -15.71 4.92 23.79
N ASP A 257 -15.36 4.57 25.02
CA ASP A 257 -14.83 5.51 26.02
C ASP A 257 -13.56 6.20 25.51
N ILE A 258 -12.64 5.41 24.90
CA ILE A 258 -11.41 5.93 24.31
C ILE A 258 -11.72 6.85 23.12
N TRP A 259 -12.69 6.48 22.28
CA TRP A 259 -13.08 7.31 21.14
C TRP A 259 -13.66 8.66 21.58
N GLU A 260 -14.56 8.66 22.57
CA GLU A 260 -15.17 9.88 23.10
C GLU A 260 -14.13 10.80 23.72
N GLU A 261 -13.16 10.24 24.45
CA GLU A 261 -12.01 10.99 24.98
C GLU A 261 -11.19 11.61 23.85
N ILE A 262 -10.79 10.84 22.83
CA ILE A 262 -10.01 11.35 21.68
C ILE A 262 -10.77 12.45 20.95
N ALA A 263 -12.08 12.30 20.77
CA ALA A 263 -12.91 13.27 20.08
C ALA A 263 -13.16 14.56 20.89
N SER A 264 -12.88 14.55 22.20
CA SER A 264 -13.04 15.70 23.09
C SER A 264 -11.86 16.69 23.06
N PHE A 265 -10.72 16.28 22.49
CA PHE A 265 -9.54 17.12 22.26
C PHE A 265 -9.63 17.86 20.94
#